data_AF-A0A9D7E988-F1
#
_entry.id   AF-A0A9D7E988-F1
#
_cell.length_a   1.000
_cell.length_b   1.000
_cell.length_c   1.000
_cell.angle_alpha   90.00
_cell.angle_beta   90.00
_cell.angle_gamma   90.00
#
_symmetry.space_group_name_H-M   'P 1'
#
loop_
_entity.id
_entity.type
_entity.pdbx_description
1 polymer ?
#
loop_
_entity_poly.entity_id
_entity_poly.type
_entity_poly.pdbx_seq_one_letter_code
_entity_poly.pdbx_strand_id
1 'polypeptide(L)'
;MIGSTTHPKSGTCRILAAAGLALVLAGCAGSNPKDPLEGYNRAIFSFNEGVDKVALKPLAQGYEAAVPLPGRVGIANFFGNVGDLWIGVNNLLQGKPTNAAVDLGRVLINSTAGIGGLFDIASEVGLEKHEEDFGQTMGRWGVGNGAYIVWPIIGPRTARDTLGFGVDMFADPVGYLDRVRLRNSLYGTRFVDTRASLLPTDKAIDEASLDKYAYVRDAYLQRRRSLIYDGRPPRGDDDAAIPGGVLSRAPMEPIDAVSHLVLTRVNGGSGSLLPMAERQ
;
A
#
# COMPACT_ATOMS: atom_id res chain seq x y z
N MET A 1 -21.08 24.02 35.04
CA MET A 1 -21.53 23.87 33.64
C MET A 1 -21.09 22.49 33.17
N ILE A 2 -22.03 21.55 33.06
CA ILE A 2 -21.79 20.12 32.84
C ILE A 2 -21.84 19.85 31.34
N GLY A 3 -20.78 19.23 30.81
CA GLY A 3 -20.63 18.91 29.38
C GLY A 3 -21.63 17.86 28.91
N SER A 4 -22.27 18.11 27.78
CA SER A 4 -23.13 17.16 27.09
C SER A 4 -22.28 16.16 26.31
N THR A 5 -22.20 14.93 26.78
CA THR A 5 -21.69 13.78 26.03
C THR A 5 -22.69 13.39 24.94
N THR A 6 -22.33 13.58 23.67
CA THR A 6 -23.15 13.14 22.53
C THR A 6 -23.00 11.63 22.33
N HIS A 7 -23.98 10.85 22.79
CA HIS A 7 -24.11 9.44 22.45
C HIS A 7 -24.37 9.27 20.93
N PRO A 8 -23.65 8.38 20.22
CA PRO A 8 -23.98 8.05 18.84
C PRO A 8 -25.37 7.39 18.76
N LYS A 9 -26.23 7.91 17.89
CA LYS A 9 -27.63 7.47 17.74
C LYS A 9 -27.68 6.02 17.25
N SER A 10 -28.50 5.19 17.89
CA SER A 10 -28.67 3.74 17.63
C SER A 10 -28.98 3.37 16.16
N GLY A 11 -29.51 4.31 15.37
CA GLY A 11 -29.77 4.14 13.94
C GLY A 11 -28.51 4.01 13.09
N THR A 12 -27.44 4.75 13.42
CA THR A 12 -26.18 4.72 12.64
C THR A 12 -25.46 3.39 12.80
N CYS A 13 -25.52 2.80 14.01
CA CYS A 13 -24.95 1.48 14.30
C CYS A 13 -25.69 0.36 13.54
N ARG A 14 -27.02 0.47 13.40
CA ARG A 14 -27.84 -0.47 12.62
C ARG A 14 -27.59 -0.38 11.12
N ILE A 15 -27.37 0.81 10.59
CA ILE A 15 -27.03 1.02 9.16
C ILE A 15 -25.64 0.48 8.86
N LEU A 16 -24.65 0.72 9.74
CA LEU A 16 -23.31 0.16 9.59
C LEU A 16 -23.29 -1.37 9.70
N ALA A 17 -24.08 -1.95 10.61
CA ALA A 17 -24.23 -3.40 10.73
C ALA A 17 -24.94 -4.01 9.51
N ALA A 18 -25.96 -3.35 8.96
CA ALA A 18 -26.65 -3.78 7.76
C ALA A 18 -25.78 -3.66 6.50
N ALA A 19 -24.97 -2.59 6.40
CA ALA A 19 -23.99 -2.42 5.33
C ALA A 19 -22.86 -3.47 5.42
N GLY A 20 -22.38 -3.76 6.62
CA GLY A 20 -21.43 -4.85 6.87
C GLY A 20 -21.99 -6.22 6.48
N LEU A 21 -23.24 -6.51 6.85
CA LEU A 21 -23.92 -7.76 6.49
C LEU A 21 -24.19 -7.87 4.98
N ALA A 22 -24.54 -6.77 4.31
CA ALA A 22 -24.73 -6.74 2.87
C ALA A 22 -23.41 -6.96 2.10
N LEU A 23 -22.30 -6.41 2.59
CA LEU A 23 -20.96 -6.66 2.04
C LEU A 23 -20.54 -8.12 2.22
N VAL A 24 -20.89 -8.75 3.35
CA VAL A 24 -20.65 -10.19 3.59
C VAL A 24 -21.49 -11.06 2.65
N LEU A 25 -22.77 -10.72 2.44
CA LEU A 25 -23.67 -11.48 1.56
C LEU A 25 -23.33 -11.33 0.06
N ALA A 26 -22.87 -10.15 -0.37
CA ALA A 26 -22.40 -9.95 -1.74
C ALA A 26 -21.14 -10.77 -2.04
N GLY A 27 -20.34 -11.10 -1.02
CA GLY A 27 -19.17 -11.97 -1.13
C GLY A 27 -19.47 -13.44 -1.46
N CYS A 28 -20.73 -13.89 -1.45
CA CYS A 28 -21.11 -15.27 -1.74
C CYS A 28 -21.61 -15.49 -3.20
N ALA A 29 -21.63 -14.47 -4.04
CA ALA A 29 -22.26 -14.52 -5.37
C ALA A 29 -21.30 -14.61 -6.58
N GLY A 30 -19.97 -14.65 -6.35
CA GLY A 30 -18.99 -14.65 -7.43
C GLY A 30 -18.49 -16.04 -7.82
N SER A 31 -18.27 -16.25 -9.12
CA SER A 31 -17.68 -17.49 -9.68
C SER A 31 -16.17 -17.62 -9.42
N ASN A 32 -15.50 -16.53 -9.05
CA ASN A 32 -14.07 -16.48 -8.76
C ASN A 32 -13.84 -16.49 -7.24
N PRO A 33 -13.28 -17.57 -6.66
CA PRO A 33 -13.06 -17.67 -5.22
C PRO A 33 -12.17 -16.57 -4.64
N LYS A 34 -11.25 -16.02 -5.46
CA LYS A 34 -10.34 -14.94 -5.05
C LYS A 34 -10.96 -13.55 -5.19
N ASP A 35 -12.03 -13.44 -5.98
CA ASP A 35 -12.68 -12.18 -6.34
C ASP A 35 -14.20 -12.36 -6.45
N PRO A 36 -14.90 -12.53 -5.31
CA PRO A 36 -16.32 -12.82 -5.34
C PRO A 36 -17.18 -11.65 -5.85
N LEU A 37 -16.59 -10.45 -5.94
CA LEU A 37 -17.23 -9.21 -6.35
C LEU A 37 -16.70 -8.73 -7.72
N GLU A 38 -16.20 -9.64 -8.57
CA GLU A 38 -15.49 -9.28 -9.81
C GLU A 38 -16.26 -8.29 -10.70
N GLY A 39 -17.58 -8.46 -10.85
CA GLY A 39 -18.40 -7.52 -11.63
C GLY A 39 -18.41 -6.09 -11.07
N TYR A 40 -18.57 -5.95 -9.75
CA TYR A 40 -18.47 -4.65 -9.07
C TYR A 40 -17.05 -4.08 -9.18
N ASN A 41 -16.05 -4.92 -8.91
CA ASN A 41 -14.65 -4.53 -8.87
C ASN A 41 -14.16 -4.04 -10.24
N ARG A 42 -14.52 -4.73 -11.34
CA ARG A 42 -14.21 -4.30 -12.71
C ARG A 42 -14.90 -2.98 -13.07
N ALA A 43 -16.15 -2.78 -12.64
CA ALA A 43 -16.86 -1.53 -12.88
C ALA A 43 -16.21 -0.34 -12.15
N ILE A 44 -15.88 -0.50 -10.86
CA ILE A 44 -15.19 0.55 -10.09
C ILE A 44 -13.76 0.74 -10.60
N PHE A 45 -13.06 -0.32 -11.00
CA PHE A 45 -11.76 -0.20 -11.63
C PHE A 45 -11.82 0.66 -12.90
N SER A 46 -12.81 0.42 -13.76
CA SER A 46 -13.03 1.22 -14.98
C SER A 46 -13.36 2.68 -14.66
N PHE A 47 -14.16 2.92 -13.61
CA PHE A 47 -14.42 4.27 -13.10
C PHE A 47 -13.12 4.96 -12.64
N ASN A 48 -12.28 4.26 -11.87
CA ASN A 48 -11.01 4.78 -11.38
C ASN A 48 -10.05 5.11 -12.53
N GLU A 49 -9.94 4.23 -13.53
CA GLU A 49 -9.14 4.48 -14.75
C GLU A 49 -9.63 5.71 -15.50
N GLY A 50 -10.96 5.88 -15.62
CA GLY A 50 -11.56 7.07 -16.21
C GLY A 50 -11.18 8.35 -15.46
N VAL A 51 -11.35 8.36 -14.14
CA VAL A 51 -10.98 9.49 -13.27
C VAL A 51 -9.47 9.78 -13.33
N ASP A 52 -8.65 8.74 -13.30
CA ASP A 52 -7.21 8.87 -13.37
C ASP A 52 -6.77 9.54 -14.68
N LYS A 53 -7.28 9.02 -15.81
CA LYS A 53 -6.96 9.54 -17.14
C LYS A 53 -7.35 11.00 -17.32
N VAL A 54 -8.50 11.42 -16.81
CA VAL A 54 -9.03 12.78 -17.04
C VAL A 54 -8.59 13.81 -16.01
N ALA A 55 -8.29 13.40 -14.77
CA ALA A 55 -8.03 14.31 -13.67
C ALA A 55 -6.71 14.03 -12.95
N LEU A 56 -6.50 12.80 -12.45
CA LEU A 56 -5.40 12.54 -11.51
C LEU A 56 -4.04 12.49 -12.21
N LYS A 57 -3.95 11.83 -13.36
CA LYS A 57 -2.72 11.73 -14.17
C LYS A 57 -2.26 13.08 -14.70
N PRO A 58 -3.13 13.93 -15.31
CA PRO A 58 -2.75 15.30 -15.66
C PRO A 58 -2.30 16.15 -14.46
N LEU A 59 -2.98 16.02 -13.32
CA LEU A 59 -2.62 16.72 -12.09
C LEU A 59 -1.24 16.30 -11.57
N ALA A 60 -0.95 15.00 -11.57
CA ALA A 60 0.33 14.45 -11.17
C ALA A 60 1.47 14.89 -12.11
N GLN A 61 1.23 14.93 -13.41
CA GLN A 61 2.19 15.45 -14.40
C GLN A 61 2.44 16.94 -14.21
N GLY A 62 1.40 17.73 -13.91
CA GLY A 62 1.54 19.14 -13.57
C GLY A 62 2.37 19.35 -12.30
N TYR A 63 2.19 18.52 -11.29
CA TYR A 63 3.01 18.52 -10.07
C TYR A 63 4.48 18.17 -10.36
N GLU A 64 4.74 17.13 -11.17
CA GLU A 64 6.08 16.76 -11.62
C GLU A 64 6.77 17.89 -12.39
N ALA A 65 6.02 18.63 -13.22
CA ALA A 65 6.55 19.77 -13.96
C ALA A 65 6.81 20.99 -13.06
N ALA A 66 5.98 21.22 -12.03
CA ALA A 66 6.09 22.38 -11.15
C ALA A 66 7.10 22.21 -10.01
N VAL A 67 7.28 20.98 -9.52
CA VAL A 67 8.13 20.69 -8.35
C VAL A 67 9.35 19.88 -8.78
N PRO A 68 10.58 20.41 -8.64
CA PRO A 68 11.79 19.70 -9.02
C PRO A 68 12.00 18.47 -8.15
N LEU A 69 12.76 17.49 -8.68
CA LEU A 69 12.99 16.21 -8.02
C LEU A 69 13.39 16.31 -6.53
N PRO A 70 14.32 17.20 -6.10
CA PRO A 70 14.66 17.32 -4.68
C PRO A 70 13.48 17.74 -3.80
N GLY A 71 12.59 18.60 -4.33
CA GLY A 71 11.38 19.01 -3.61
C GLY A 71 10.39 17.86 -3.46
N ARG A 72 10.19 17.06 -4.52
CA ARG A 72 9.33 15.86 -4.47
C ARG A 72 9.87 14.82 -3.50
N VAL A 73 11.17 14.55 -3.54
CA VAL A 73 11.83 13.66 -2.57
C VAL A 73 11.66 14.16 -1.14
N GLY A 74 11.83 15.47 -0.89
CA GLY A 74 11.61 16.04 0.44
C GLY A 74 10.17 15.91 0.93
N ILE A 75 9.18 16.10 0.06
CA ILE A 75 7.76 15.90 0.38
C ILE A 75 7.46 14.43 0.69
N ALA A 76 7.97 13.52 -0.14
CA ALA A 76 7.83 12.08 0.07
C ALA A 76 8.48 11.64 1.39
N ASN A 77 9.68 12.15 1.71
CA ASN A 77 10.37 11.88 2.97
C ASN A 77 9.59 12.43 4.17
N PHE A 78 9.04 13.64 4.07
CA PHE A 78 8.25 14.24 5.15
C PHE A 78 7.04 13.36 5.50
N PHE A 79 6.25 12.96 4.49
CA PHE A 79 5.12 12.07 4.73
C PHE A 79 5.55 10.66 5.12
N GLY A 80 6.68 10.19 4.60
CA GLY A 80 7.31 8.94 5.00
C GLY A 80 7.66 8.93 6.48
N ASN A 81 8.27 9.99 7.00
CA ASN A 81 8.64 10.18 8.40
C ASN A 81 7.40 10.21 9.31
N VAL A 82 6.32 10.87 8.88
CA VAL A 82 5.04 10.83 9.62
C VAL A 82 4.48 9.40 9.68
N GLY A 83 4.60 8.65 8.57
CA GLY A 83 4.19 7.25 8.50
C GLY A 83 5.05 6.30 9.34
N ASP A 84 6.36 6.55 9.43
CA ASP A 84 7.32 5.70 10.16
C ASP A 84 6.94 5.54 11.65
N LEU A 85 6.27 6.53 12.25
CA LEU A 85 5.73 6.42 13.61
C LEU A 85 4.69 5.30 13.71
N TRP A 86 3.74 5.26 12.79
CA TRP A 86 2.68 4.24 12.79
C TRP A 86 3.20 2.87 12.35
N ILE A 87 4.19 2.85 11.46
CA ILE A 87 4.92 1.62 11.07
C ILE A 87 5.61 1.03 12.30
N GLY A 88 6.32 1.84 13.10
CA GLY A 88 6.96 1.40 14.33
C GLY A 88 5.97 0.82 15.35
N VAL A 89 4.79 1.43 15.49
CA VAL A 89 3.69 0.90 16.32
C VAL A 89 3.21 -0.46 15.80
N ASN A 90 2.99 -0.60 14.48
CA ASN A 90 2.57 -1.89 13.90
C ASN A 90 3.66 -2.96 14.06
N ASN A 91 4.93 -2.61 13.92
CA ASN A 91 6.03 -3.53 14.20
C ASN A 91 6.00 -4.04 15.65
N LEU A 92 5.70 -3.18 16.63
CA LEU A 92 5.50 -3.62 18.02
C LEU A 92 4.28 -4.54 18.16
N LEU A 93 3.14 -4.18 17.56
CA LEU A 93 1.93 -4.98 17.58
C LEU A 93 2.12 -6.34 16.90
N GLN A 94 3.06 -6.44 15.97
CA GLN A 94 3.45 -7.68 15.31
C GLN A 94 4.53 -8.46 16.08
N GLY A 95 5.04 -7.94 17.20
CA GLY A 95 6.10 -8.60 17.96
C GLY A 95 7.47 -8.54 17.29
N LYS A 96 7.74 -7.49 16.51
CA LYS A 96 9.02 -7.17 15.87
C LYS A 96 9.70 -5.98 16.59
N PRO A 97 10.19 -6.13 17.84
CA PRO A 97 10.71 -4.99 18.61
C PRO A 97 11.94 -4.33 17.99
N THR A 98 12.79 -5.10 17.30
CA THR A 98 13.96 -4.56 16.60
C THR A 98 13.54 -3.63 15.47
N ASN A 99 12.62 -4.07 14.60
CA ASN A 99 12.13 -3.26 13.48
C ASN A 99 11.42 -2.01 13.99
N ALA A 100 10.62 -2.15 15.06
CA ALA A 100 9.99 -1.01 15.69
C ALA A 100 11.00 0.02 16.21
N ALA A 101 12.07 -0.43 16.87
CA ALA A 101 13.13 0.46 17.34
C ALA A 101 13.84 1.16 16.18
N VAL A 102 14.05 0.46 15.05
CA VAL A 102 14.60 1.05 13.83
C VAL A 102 13.67 2.14 13.30
N ASP A 103 12.38 1.87 13.08
CA ASP A 103 11.46 2.87 12.51
C ASP A 103 11.22 4.06 13.43
N LEU A 104 11.11 3.83 14.75
CA LEU A 104 11.04 4.93 15.72
C LEU A 104 12.35 5.72 15.76
N GLY A 105 13.50 5.06 15.61
CA GLY A 105 14.80 5.70 15.43
C GLY A 105 14.85 6.56 14.18
N ARG A 106 14.31 6.07 13.06
CA ARG A 106 14.16 6.84 11.81
C ARG A 106 13.34 8.10 12.06
N VAL A 107 12.19 8.00 12.74
CA VAL A 107 11.37 9.17 13.12
C VAL A 107 12.18 10.20 13.90
N LEU A 108 12.93 9.75 14.92
CA LEU A 108 13.72 10.66 15.76
C LEU A 108 14.82 11.36 14.95
N ILE A 109 15.59 10.61 14.15
CA ILE A 109 16.72 11.14 13.37
C ILE A 109 16.21 12.07 12.27
N ASN A 110 15.23 11.65 11.48
CA ASN A 110 14.71 12.44 10.37
C ASN A 110 13.96 13.67 10.86
N SER A 111 13.28 13.60 12.01
CA SER A 111 12.62 14.78 12.59
C SER A 111 13.61 15.81 13.15
N THR A 112 14.76 15.36 13.67
CA THR A 112 15.77 16.24 14.27
C THR A 112 16.84 16.68 13.27
N ALA A 113 17.69 15.76 12.83
CA ALA A 113 18.77 16.01 11.88
C ALA A 113 18.24 16.19 10.45
N GLY A 114 17.11 15.56 10.12
CA GLY A 114 16.48 15.65 8.80
C GLY A 114 15.51 16.81 8.60
N ILE A 115 15.50 17.80 9.52
CA ILE A 115 14.62 18.99 9.47
C ILE A 115 13.14 18.59 9.34
N GLY A 116 12.60 17.94 10.37
CA GLY A 116 11.20 17.54 10.39
C GLY A 116 10.84 16.42 9.39
N GLY A 117 11.84 15.71 8.86
CA GLY A 117 11.66 14.62 7.91
C GLY A 117 11.85 15.01 6.45
N LEU A 118 12.28 16.22 6.13
CA LEU A 118 12.58 16.62 4.74
C LEU A 118 13.79 15.85 4.17
N PHE A 119 14.77 15.55 5.01
CA PHE A 119 15.96 14.77 4.63
C PHE A 119 15.95 13.42 5.33
N ASP A 120 16.15 12.33 4.57
CA ASP A 120 16.20 10.97 5.10
C ASP A 120 17.60 10.60 5.61
N ILE A 121 18.03 11.27 6.68
CA ILE A 121 19.32 11.06 7.33
C ILE A 121 19.41 9.65 7.94
N ALA A 122 18.28 9.09 8.35
CA ALA A 122 18.23 7.76 8.94
C ALA A 122 18.70 6.67 7.96
N SER A 123 18.32 6.77 6.68
CA SER A 123 18.81 5.86 5.64
C SER A 123 20.32 5.99 5.41
N GLU A 124 20.86 7.21 5.44
CA GLU A 124 22.30 7.47 5.27
C GLU A 124 23.16 6.85 6.39
N VAL A 125 22.59 6.68 7.59
CA VAL A 125 23.25 6.00 8.72
C VAL A 125 22.92 4.51 8.81
N GLY A 126 22.28 3.94 7.78
CA GLY A 126 22.03 2.51 7.63
C GLY A 126 20.77 1.98 8.31
N LEU A 127 19.83 2.85 8.71
CA LEU A 127 18.53 2.38 9.22
C LEU A 127 17.60 2.09 8.04
N GLU A 128 17.32 0.82 7.76
CA GLU A 128 16.39 0.44 6.70
C GLU A 128 14.93 0.78 7.09
N LYS A 129 14.15 1.26 6.11
CA LYS A 129 12.73 1.55 6.30
C LYS A 129 11.90 0.28 6.12
N HIS A 130 10.94 0.05 7.01
CA HIS A 130 9.95 -1.03 6.87
C HIS A 130 8.62 -0.53 6.28
N GLU A 131 7.79 -1.45 5.79
CA GLU A 131 6.44 -1.17 5.31
C GLU A 131 5.41 -1.94 6.13
N GLU A 132 4.80 -1.32 7.15
CA GLU A 132 3.81 -1.95 8.01
C GLU A 132 2.52 -1.13 8.12
N ASP A 133 1.39 -1.82 8.18
CA ASP A 133 0.07 -1.21 8.38
C ASP A 133 -0.82 -2.11 9.23
N PHE A 134 -1.94 -1.58 9.71
CA PHE A 134 -2.82 -2.33 10.60
C PHE A 134 -3.47 -3.54 9.91
N GLY A 135 -3.64 -3.48 8.59
CA GLY A 135 -4.09 -4.63 7.79
C GLY A 135 -3.09 -5.80 7.85
N GLN A 136 -1.79 -5.51 7.77
CA GLN A 136 -0.73 -6.50 7.93
C GLN A 136 -0.69 -7.06 9.35
N THR A 137 -0.80 -6.18 10.34
CA THR A 137 -0.89 -6.57 11.76
C THR A 137 -2.03 -7.58 11.96
N MET A 138 -3.25 -7.28 11.51
CA MET A 138 -4.36 -8.23 11.56
C MET A 138 -4.04 -9.54 10.82
N GLY A 139 -3.40 -9.46 9.66
CA GLY A 139 -2.97 -10.64 8.90
C GLY A 139 -2.02 -11.55 9.68
N ARG A 140 -1.05 -10.97 10.38
CA ARG A 140 -0.11 -11.69 11.25
C ARG A 140 -0.80 -12.36 12.44
N TRP A 141 -1.87 -11.74 12.95
CA TRP A 141 -2.72 -12.32 14.00
C TRP A 141 -3.76 -13.32 13.48
N GLY A 142 -3.66 -13.74 12.22
CA GLY A 142 -4.50 -14.80 11.66
C GLY A 142 -5.82 -14.33 11.05
N VAL A 143 -6.06 -13.02 10.93
CA VAL A 143 -7.23 -12.51 10.22
C VAL A 143 -7.03 -12.74 8.71
N GLY A 144 -7.89 -13.56 8.12
CA GLY A 144 -7.89 -13.83 6.70
C GLY A 144 -8.16 -12.57 5.85
N ASN A 145 -7.81 -12.62 4.57
CA ASN A 145 -8.01 -11.49 3.65
C ASN A 145 -9.48 -11.05 3.56
N GLY A 146 -10.41 -12.01 3.54
CA GLY A 146 -11.81 -11.77 3.15
C GLY A 146 -11.93 -11.43 1.65
N ALA A 147 -13.08 -10.86 1.26
CA ALA A 147 -13.34 -10.53 -0.14
C ALA A 147 -12.39 -9.45 -0.66
N TYR A 148 -11.96 -9.59 -1.92
CA TYR A 148 -11.28 -8.54 -2.66
C TYR A 148 -12.29 -7.47 -3.11
N ILE A 149 -11.96 -6.20 -2.89
CA ILE A 149 -12.81 -5.04 -3.12
C ILE A 149 -11.97 -3.93 -3.75
N VAL A 150 -12.42 -3.39 -4.88
CA VAL A 150 -11.86 -2.17 -5.46
C VAL A 150 -12.69 -0.98 -4.98
N TRP A 151 -12.05 -0.07 -4.25
CA TRP A 151 -12.69 1.14 -3.76
C TRP A 151 -12.57 2.28 -4.78
N PRO A 152 -13.61 3.13 -4.94
CA PRO A 152 -13.53 4.32 -5.77
C PRO A 152 -12.39 5.23 -5.29
N ILE A 153 -11.53 5.66 -6.22
CA ILE A 153 -10.36 6.55 -6.04
C ILE A 153 -9.24 5.94 -5.18
N ILE A 154 -9.56 5.15 -4.16
CA ILE A 154 -8.61 4.55 -3.23
C ILE A 154 -7.90 3.34 -3.85
N GLY A 155 -8.59 2.54 -4.66
CA GLY A 155 -8.02 1.40 -5.37
C GLY A 155 -8.23 0.04 -4.69
N PRO A 156 -7.40 -0.97 -5.03
CA PRO A 156 -7.62 -2.37 -4.66
C PRO A 156 -7.32 -2.63 -3.18
N ARG A 157 -8.22 -3.33 -2.48
CA ARG A 157 -8.06 -3.76 -1.08
C ARG A 157 -8.72 -5.12 -0.84
N THR A 158 -8.41 -5.76 0.28
CA THR A 158 -9.21 -6.86 0.82
C THR A 158 -10.14 -6.35 1.92
N ALA A 159 -11.12 -7.14 2.36
CA ALA A 159 -12.00 -6.76 3.47
C ALA A 159 -11.19 -6.45 4.75
N ARG A 160 -10.19 -7.29 5.06
CA ARG A 160 -9.24 -7.02 6.15
C ARG A 160 -8.45 -5.74 5.93
N ASP A 161 -7.85 -5.58 4.76
CA ASP A 161 -7.02 -4.38 4.49
C ASP A 161 -7.85 -3.10 4.42
N THR A 162 -9.16 -3.19 4.15
CA THR A 162 -10.11 -2.06 4.22
C THR A 162 -10.34 -1.63 5.66
N LEU A 163 -10.54 -2.58 6.56
CA LEU A 163 -10.62 -2.29 8.01
C LEU A 163 -9.30 -1.75 8.52
N GLY A 164 -8.18 -2.34 8.09
CA GLY A 164 -6.82 -1.89 8.38
C GLY A 164 -6.64 -0.43 8.01
N PHE A 165 -6.96 -0.10 6.76
CA PHE A 165 -6.91 1.27 6.24
C PHE A 165 -7.74 2.26 7.06
N GLY A 166 -8.93 1.87 7.54
CA GLY A 166 -9.73 2.72 8.42
C GLY A 166 -9.03 3.05 9.74
N VAL A 167 -8.32 2.09 10.33
CA VAL A 167 -7.51 2.29 11.53
C VAL A 167 -6.28 3.14 11.21
N ASP A 168 -5.61 2.88 10.09
CA ASP A 168 -4.45 3.66 9.65
C ASP A 168 -4.82 5.14 9.41
N MET A 169 -5.99 5.40 8.80
CA MET A 169 -6.52 6.75 8.63
C MET A 169 -6.81 7.45 9.97
N PHE A 170 -7.29 6.70 10.96
CA PHE A 170 -7.54 7.24 12.30
C PHE A 170 -6.24 7.50 13.06
N ALA A 171 -5.18 6.73 12.80
CA ALA A 171 -3.88 6.90 13.43
C ALA A 171 -3.03 8.02 12.81
N ASP A 172 -3.35 8.47 11.59
CA ASP A 172 -2.61 9.50 10.87
C ASP A 172 -2.63 10.86 11.59
N PRO A 173 -1.47 11.37 12.05
CA PRO A 173 -1.39 12.65 12.75
C PRO A 173 -1.93 13.84 11.95
N VAL A 174 -1.93 13.77 10.61
CA VAL A 174 -2.47 14.84 9.76
C VAL A 174 -3.97 15.04 9.99
N GLY A 175 -4.70 13.97 10.35
CA GLY A 175 -6.14 14.04 10.63
C GLY A 175 -6.50 14.94 11.81
N TYR A 176 -5.58 15.07 12.76
CA TYR A 176 -5.77 15.81 14.03
C TYR A 176 -5.38 17.28 13.95
N LEU A 177 -5.00 17.79 12.77
CA LEU A 177 -4.73 19.21 12.59
C LEU A 177 -6.03 20.02 12.60
N ASP A 178 -6.17 20.94 13.57
CA ASP A 178 -7.34 21.83 13.71
C ASP A 178 -7.56 22.74 12.49
N ARG A 179 -6.46 23.17 11.85
CA ARG A 179 -6.52 24.04 10.69
C ARG A 179 -6.92 23.25 9.45
N VAL A 180 -8.24 23.21 9.20
CA VAL A 180 -8.85 22.49 8.07
C VAL A 180 -8.19 22.78 6.73
N ARG A 181 -7.85 24.05 6.44
CA ARG A 181 -7.15 24.42 5.20
C ARG A 181 -5.80 23.74 5.07
N LEU A 182 -5.00 23.74 6.14
CA LEU A 182 -3.68 23.11 6.15
C LEU A 182 -3.81 21.58 6.03
N ARG A 183 -4.70 20.98 6.81
CA ARG A 183 -4.97 19.54 6.76
C ARG A 183 -5.34 19.06 5.35
N ASN A 184 -6.30 19.74 4.72
CA ASN A 184 -6.75 19.37 3.39
C ASN A 184 -5.66 19.58 2.34
N SER A 185 -4.85 20.64 2.47
CA SER A 185 -3.67 20.85 1.62
C SER A 185 -2.64 19.74 1.78
N LEU A 186 -2.38 19.25 3.00
CA LEU A 186 -1.47 18.14 3.24
C LEU A 186 -1.99 16.84 2.64
N TYR A 187 -3.27 16.51 2.81
CA TYR A 187 -3.86 15.33 2.17
C TYR A 187 -3.79 15.41 0.65
N GLY A 188 -4.15 16.56 0.07
CA GLY A 188 -4.06 16.78 -1.38
C GLY A 188 -2.62 16.65 -1.89
N THR A 189 -1.67 17.25 -1.20
CA THR A 189 -0.24 17.17 -1.56
C THR A 189 0.25 15.74 -1.49
N ARG A 190 -0.02 15.02 -0.39
CA ARG A 190 0.36 13.61 -0.22
C ARG A 190 -0.23 12.74 -1.33
N PHE A 191 -1.50 12.96 -1.66
CA PHE A 191 -2.19 12.20 -2.70
C PHE A 191 -1.59 12.44 -4.09
N VAL A 192 -1.35 13.70 -4.46
CA VAL A 192 -0.76 14.05 -5.76
C VAL A 192 0.68 13.56 -5.86
N ASP A 193 1.47 13.73 -4.79
CA ASP A 193 2.85 13.24 -4.72
C ASP A 193 2.93 11.73 -4.87
N THR A 194 2.05 10.98 -4.18
CA THR A 194 1.92 9.52 -4.33
C THR A 194 1.53 9.14 -5.75
N ARG A 195 0.59 9.86 -6.39
CA ARG A 195 0.22 9.53 -7.77
C ARG A 195 1.35 9.83 -8.75
N ALA A 196 2.09 10.91 -8.53
CA ALA A 196 3.23 11.31 -9.36
C ALA A 196 4.36 10.29 -9.30
N SER A 197 4.65 9.70 -8.13
CA SER A 197 5.68 8.65 -8.01
C SER A 197 5.32 7.36 -8.75
N LEU A 198 4.04 7.14 -9.05
CA LEU A 198 3.53 5.96 -9.78
C LEU A 198 3.46 6.17 -11.31
N LEU A 199 3.71 7.38 -11.83
CA LEU A 199 3.65 7.66 -13.28
C LEU A 199 4.58 6.76 -14.13
N PRO A 200 5.81 6.42 -13.71
CA PRO A 200 6.69 5.54 -14.48
C PRO A 200 6.18 4.10 -14.56
N THR A 201 5.65 3.57 -13.46
CA THR A 201 5.14 2.19 -13.37
C THR A 201 3.87 2.00 -14.18
N ASP A 202 2.98 3.00 -14.18
CA ASP A 202 1.70 2.95 -14.90
C ASP A 202 1.91 2.71 -16.42
N LYS A 203 2.90 3.38 -17.02
CA LYS A 203 3.24 3.19 -18.45
C LYS A 203 3.67 1.75 -18.75
N ALA A 204 4.45 1.14 -17.87
CA ALA A 204 4.92 -0.24 -18.06
C ALA A 204 3.75 -1.25 -17.99
N ILE A 205 2.76 -1.00 -17.14
CA ILE A 205 1.59 -1.88 -16.97
C ILE A 205 0.63 -1.74 -18.16
N ASP A 206 0.40 -0.51 -18.63
CA ASP A 206 -0.47 -0.22 -19.77
C ASP A 206 -0.01 -0.91 -21.05
N GLU A 207 1.31 -1.02 -21.26
CA GLU A 207 1.90 -1.61 -22.46
C GLU A 207 1.96 -3.16 -22.41
N ALA A 208 1.95 -3.75 -21.21
CA ALA A 208 2.27 -5.17 -21.03
C ALA A 208 1.08 -6.09 -20.74
N SER A 209 -0.11 -5.54 -20.45
CA SER A 209 -1.24 -6.35 -19.96
C SER A 209 -2.47 -6.34 -20.89
N LEU A 210 -2.92 -7.54 -21.32
CA LEU A 210 -4.18 -7.72 -22.06
C LEU A 210 -5.41 -7.52 -21.17
N ASP A 211 -5.31 -7.88 -19.88
CA ASP A 211 -6.32 -7.59 -18.84
C ASP A 211 -5.64 -6.88 -17.66
N LYS A 212 -5.62 -5.53 -17.73
CA LYS A 212 -5.02 -4.67 -16.70
C LYS A 212 -5.64 -4.91 -15.32
N TYR A 213 -6.95 -5.15 -15.25
CA TYR A 213 -7.65 -5.39 -13.99
C TYR A 213 -7.15 -6.67 -13.29
N ALA A 214 -7.13 -7.79 -14.02
CA ALA A 214 -6.69 -9.07 -13.47
C ALA A 214 -5.22 -8.99 -13.01
N TYR A 215 -4.37 -8.34 -13.82
CA TYR A 215 -2.97 -8.11 -13.47
C TYR A 215 -2.82 -7.31 -12.16
N VAL A 216 -3.52 -6.17 -12.03
CA VAL A 216 -3.45 -5.32 -10.82
C VAL A 216 -3.98 -6.06 -9.60
N ARG A 217 -5.09 -6.80 -9.72
CA ARG A 217 -5.64 -7.62 -8.63
C ARG A 217 -4.62 -8.64 -8.14
N ASP A 218 -4.05 -9.41 -9.05
CA ASP A 218 -3.17 -10.52 -8.69
C ASP A 218 -1.85 -9.98 -8.12
N ALA A 219 -1.31 -8.91 -8.69
CA ALA A 219 -0.15 -8.19 -8.15
C ALA A 219 -0.42 -7.63 -6.74
N TYR A 220 -1.60 -7.03 -6.50
CA TYR A 220 -2.00 -6.55 -5.18
C TYR A 220 -2.03 -7.70 -4.16
N LEU A 221 -2.74 -8.79 -4.48
CA LEU A 221 -2.87 -9.93 -3.56
C LEU A 221 -1.52 -10.61 -3.27
N GLN A 222 -0.65 -10.72 -4.29
CA GLN A 222 0.69 -11.25 -4.13
C GLN A 222 1.55 -10.34 -3.23
N ARG A 223 1.56 -9.02 -3.49
CA ARG A 223 2.30 -8.05 -2.66
C ARG A 223 1.84 -8.08 -1.21
N ARG A 224 0.52 -8.05 -0.96
CA ARG A 224 -0.03 -8.11 0.41
C ARG A 224 0.36 -9.37 1.14
N ARG A 225 0.33 -10.52 0.46
CA ARG A 225 0.82 -11.79 1.02
C ARG A 225 2.30 -11.68 1.38
N SER A 226 3.12 -11.15 0.47
CA SER A 226 4.55 -10.95 0.72
C SER A 226 4.81 -10.09 1.96
N LEU A 227 4.12 -8.96 2.09
CA LEU A 227 4.26 -8.02 3.20
C LEU A 227 3.94 -8.66 4.56
N ILE A 228 2.84 -9.43 4.66
CA ILE A 228 2.45 -10.11 5.90
C ILE A 228 3.50 -11.13 6.38
N TYR A 229 4.21 -11.74 5.44
CA TYR A 229 5.22 -12.77 5.70
C TYR A 229 6.66 -12.28 5.51
N ASP A 230 6.89 -10.96 5.55
CA ASP A 230 8.24 -10.37 5.49
C ASP A 230 9.05 -10.84 4.26
N GLY A 231 8.38 -10.95 3.11
CA GLY A 231 8.99 -11.41 1.86
C GLY A 231 9.11 -12.93 1.71
N ARG A 232 8.67 -13.71 2.71
CA ARG A 232 8.80 -15.17 2.74
C ARG A 232 7.44 -15.86 2.92
N PRO A 233 6.50 -15.69 1.97
CA PRO A 233 5.20 -16.33 2.07
C PRO A 233 5.34 -17.87 2.01
N PRO A 234 4.54 -18.61 2.79
CA PRO A 234 4.45 -20.07 2.67
C PRO A 234 4.16 -20.46 1.22
N ARG A 235 4.83 -21.53 0.74
CA ARG A 235 4.52 -22.09 -0.58
C ARG A 235 3.19 -22.82 -0.47
N GLY A 236 2.36 -22.74 -1.52
CA GLY A 236 0.94 -23.12 -1.53
C GLY A 236 0.59 -24.59 -1.24
N ASP A 237 1.50 -25.35 -0.64
CA ASP A 237 1.30 -26.71 -0.14
C ASP A 237 0.96 -26.67 1.37
N ASP A 238 1.31 -25.57 2.07
CA ASP A 238 0.96 -25.29 3.47
C ASP A 238 -0.46 -24.70 3.63
N ASP A 239 -1.15 -24.48 2.51
CA ASP A 239 -2.53 -23.98 2.43
C ASP A 239 -3.56 -24.95 3.07
N ALA A 240 -3.14 -26.15 3.47
CA ALA A 240 -3.94 -27.08 4.26
C ALA A 240 -4.01 -26.74 5.77
N ALA A 241 -3.14 -25.84 6.27
CA ALA A 241 -3.10 -25.48 7.69
C ALA A 241 -3.93 -24.22 8.04
N ILE A 242 -4.46 -23.50 7.04
CA ILE A 242 -5.41 -22.41 7.25
C ILE A 242 -6.80 -22.91 6.82
N PRO A 243 -7.81 -22.94 7.71
CA PRO A 243 -9.12 -23.47 7.36
C PRO A 243 -9.77 -22.59 6.29
N GLY A 244 -9.77 -23.05 5.03
CA GLY A 244 -10.46 -22.42 3.89
C GLY A 244 -9.76 -22.40 2.52
N GLY A 245 -8.62 -23.06 2.30
CA GLY A 245 -7.90 -22.99 1.02
C GLY A 245 -8.39 -23.96 -0.07
N VAL A 246 -8.79 -23.42 -1.25
CA VAL A 246 -8.96 -24.19 -2.49
C VAL A 246 -7.90 -23.81 -3.53
N LEU A 247 -7.03 -24.80 -3.78
CA LEU A 247 -6.30 -25.23 -4.98
C LEU A 247 -5.74 -24.25 -6.05
N SER A 248 -4.40 -24.35 -6.19
CA SER A 248 -3.59 -24.61 -7.40
C SER A 248 -3.23 -23.50 -8.43
N ARG A 249 -2.00 -23.00 -8.21
CA ARG A 249 -0.86 -22.46 -9.00
C ARG A 249 -0.87 -22.26 -10.54
N ALA A 250 -0.21 -21.17 -10.95
CA ALA A 250 0.90 -21.15 -11.93
C ALA A 250 2.07 -20.33 -11.34
N PRO A 251 3.35 -20.70 -11.58
CA PRO A 251 4.48 -19.89 -11.11
C PRO A 251 4.65 -18.66 -12.02
N MET A 252 4.40 -17.47 -11.48
CA MET A 252 4.96 -16.24 -12.03
C MET A 252 6.37 -16.10 -11.50
N GLU A 253 7.33 -15.89 -12.39
CA GLU A 253 8.73 -15.59 -12.06
C GLU A 253 8.80 -14.51 -10.96
N PRO A 254 9.71 -14.64 -9.98
CA PRO A 254 9.85 -13.65 -8.93
C PRO A 254 10.11 -12.28 -9.54
N ILE A 255 9.35 -11.28 -9.06
CA ILE A 255 9.42 -9.87 -9.46
C ILE A 255 10.84 -9.30 -9.34
N ASP A 256 11.72 -9.96 -8.57
CA ASP A 256 13.16 -9.67 -8.52
C ASP A 256 13.84 -9.74 -9.90
N ALA A 257 13.41 -10.63 -10.81
CA ALA A 257 14.01 -10.74 -12.13
C ALA A 257 13.72 -9.51 -13.01
N VAL A 258 12.52 -8.92 -12.89
CA VAL A 258 12.15 -7.70 -13.64
C VAL A 258 12.79 -6.46 -13.01
N SER A 259 12.86 -6.38 -11.67
CA SER A 259 13.61 -5.33 -10.98
C SER A 259 15.11 -5.38 -11.30
N HIS A 260 15.74 -6.55 -11.32
CA HIS A 260 17.15 -6.70 -11.68
C HIS A 260 17.40 -6.39 -13.17
N LEU A 261 16.50 -6.77 -14.09
CA LEU A 261 16.64 -6.47 -15.52
C LEU A 261 16.47 -4.97 -15.83
N VAL A 262 15.59 -4.29 -15.08
CA VAL A 262 15.41 -2.84 -15.18
C VAL A 262 16.59 -2.10 -14.55
N LEU A 263 17.08 -2.53 -13.38
CA LEU A 263 18.26 -1.94 -12.72
C LEU A 263 19.55 -2.13 -13.52
N THR A 264 19.72 -3.27 -14.20
CA THR A 264 20.89 -3.51 -15.08
C THR A 264 20.84 -2.71 -16.38
N ARG A 265 19.65 -2.36 -16.90
CA ARG A 265 19.52 -1.46 -18.06
C ARG A 265 19.66 0.03 -17.71
N VAL A 266 19.31 0.43 -16.49
CA VAL A 266 19.43 1.83 -16.04
C VAL A 266 20.89 2.20 -15.74
N ASN A 267 21.74 1.25 -15.35
CA ASN A 267 23.16 1.46 -15.06
C ASN A 267 24.11 1.16 -16.23
N GLY A 268 23.70 1.45 -17.47
CA GLY A 268 24.55 1.35 -18.65
C GLY A 268 25.72 2.36 -18.63
N GLY A 269 26.77 2.05 -17.88
CA GLY A 269 28.02 2.81 -17.79
C GLY A 269 29.22 1.90 -17.48
N SER A 270 29.68 1.20 -18.51
CA SER A 270 31.04 0.63 -18.67
C SER A 270 31.57 -0.36 -17.61
N GLY A 271 31.55 -1.65 -17.96
CA GLY A 271 32.33 -2.66 -17.26
C GLY A 271 32.31 -4.03 -17.95
N SER A 272 33.12 -4.17 -19.01
CA SER A 272 33.74 -5.44 -19.45
C SER A 272 32.86 -6.70 -19.50
N LEU A 273 32.32 -7.01 -20.69
CA LEU A 273 32.02 -8.38 -21.10
C LEU A 273 33.31 -9.21 -21.10
N LEU A 274 33.43 -10.21 -20.23
CA LEU A 274 34.26 -11.39 -20.49
C LEU A 274 33.56 -12.67 -20.01
N PRO A 275 33.79 -13.81 -20.69
CA PRO A 275 32.75 -14.74 -21.05
C PRO A 275 32.62 -15.92 -20.11
N MET A 276 31.44 -16.55 -20.15
CA MET A 276 31.29 -17.96 -19.75
C MET A 276 32.29 -18.82 -20.52
N ALA A 277 33.13 -19.54 -19.77
CA ALA A 277 33.86 -20.70 -20.26
C ALA A 277 33.83 -21.78 -19.17
N GLU A 278 33.03 -22.81 -19.42
CA GLU A 278 33.42 -24.23 -19.37
C GLU A 278 34.30 -24.71 -18.20
N ARG A 279 33.72 -25.56 -17.32
CA ARG A 279 34.08 -26.99 -17.10
C ARG A 279 34.02 -27.43 -15.63
N GLN A 280 33.43 -28.63 -15.51
CA GLN A 280 33.50 -29.64 -14.44
C GLN A 280 32.68 -29.40 -13.18
#